data_AF-A0A6N7AXJ5-F1
#
_entry.id   AF-A0A6N7AXJ5-F1
#
_cell.length_a   1.000
_cell.length_b   1.000
_cell.length_c   1.000
_cell.angle_alpha   90.00
_cell.angle_beta   90.00
_cell.angle_gamma   90.00
#
_symmetry.space_group_name_H-M   'P 1'
#
loop_
_entity.id
_entity.type
_entity.pdbx_description
1 polymer ?
#
loop_
_entity_poly.entity_id
_entity_poly.type
_entity_poly.pdbx_seq_one_letter_code
_entity_poly.pdbx_strand_id
1 'polypeptide(L)' 'MEKLIQECDVLINSLRPLPFDKALPVMQKGLWEIADKYGLTGAEVFQRYMDWKYAQQKR' A
#
# COMPACT_ATOMS: atom_id res chain seq x y z
N MET A 1 -0.81 -15.14 2.83
CA MET A 1 -0.56 -13.69 2.79
C MET A 1 -1.89 -13.03 2.47
N GLU A 2 -2.34 -12.04 3.24
CA GLU A 2 -3.61 -11.33 2.96
C GLU A 2 -3.57 -10.75 1.54
N LYS A 3 -4.59 -11.01 0.71
CA LYS A 3 -4.64 -10.52 -0.69
C LYS A 3 -4.48 -9.00 -0.77
N LEU A 4 -5.06 -8.28 0.18
CA LEU A 4 -4.91 -6.83 0.36
C LEU A 4 -3.44 -6.40 0.49
N ILE A 5 -2.67 -7.07 1.34
CA ILE A 5 -1.26 -6.73 1.57
C ILE A 5 -0.43 -7.00 0.32
N GLN A 6 -0.72 -8.07 -0.40
CA GLN A 6 -0.04 -8.40 -1.65
C GLN A 6 -0.32 -7.35 -2.74
N GLU A 7 -1.57 -6.90 -2.90
CA GLU A 7 -1.91 -5.81 -3.83
C GLU A 7 -1.19 -4.51 -3.45
N CYS A 8 -1.15 -4.18 -2.15
CA CYS A 8 -0.43 -3.00 -1.67
C CYS A 8 1.08 -3.10 -1.95
N ASP A 9 1.71 -4.25 -1.72
CA ASP A 9 3.15 -4.40 -1.95
C ASP A 9 3.50 -4.34 -3.44
N VAL A 10 2.65 -4.89 -4.32
CA VAL A 10 2.81 -4.76 -5.78
C VAL A 10 2.72 -3.29 -6.20
N LEU A 11 1.71 -2.57 -5.73
CA LEU A 11 1.55 -1.13 -6.00
C LEU A 11 2.79 -0.35 -5.54
N ILE A 12 3.16 -0.47 -4.27
CA ILE A 12 4.29 0.27 -3.68
C ILE A 12 5.60 -0.05 -4.40
N ASN A 13 5.86 -1.32 -4.74
CA ASN A 13 7.08 -1.71 -5.46
C ASN A 13 7.10 -1.17 -6.90
N SER A 14 5.94 -1.09 -7.58
CA SER A 14 5.85 -0.50 -8.92
C SER A 14 6.21 1.00 -8.96
N LEU A 15 6.05 1.69 -7.82
CA LEU A 15 6.34 3.11 -7.68
C LEU A 15 7.80 3.40 -7.31
N ARG A 16 8.59 2.39 -6.95
CA ARG A 16 10.00 2.53 -6.56
C ARG A 16 10.87 3.30 -7.57
N PRO A 17 10.67 3.20 -8.90
CA PRO A 17 11.46 3.97 -9.86
C PRO A 17 11.13 5.47 -9.89
N LEU A 18 10.00 5.89 -9.32
CA LEU A 18 9.53 7.26 -9.37
C LEU A 18 10.03 8.08 -8.17
N PRO A 19 10.41 9.35 -8.37
CA PRO A 19 10.57 10.31 -7.28
C PRO A 19 9.32 10.38 -6.38
N PHE A 20 9.51 10.59 -5.08
CA PHE A 20 8.43 10.53 -4.10
C PHE A 20 7.28 11.49 -4.40
N ASP A 21 7.57 12.71 -4.86
CA ASP A 21 6.58 13.71 -5.26
C ASP A 21 5.66 13.22 -6.40
N LYS A 22 6.19 12.41 -7.32
CA LYS A 22 5.41 11.80 -8.42
C LYS A 22 4.75 10.51 -8.00
N ALA A 23 5.39 9.73 -7.12
CA ALA A 23 4.87 8.48 -6.60
C ALA A 23 3.69 8.70 -5.64
N LEU A 24 3.73 9.75 -4.82
CA LEU A 24 2.75 10.04 -3.77
C LEU A 24 1.30 10.10 -4.27
N PRO A 25 0.94 10.89 -5.32
CA PRO A 25 -0.43 10.92 -5.81
C PRO A 25 -0.87 9.57 -6.42
N VAL A 26 0.04 8.83 -7.06
CA VAL A 26 -0.27 7.51 -7.64
C VAL A 26 -0.47 6.47 -6.52
N MET A 27 0.35 6.54 -5.47
CA MET A 27 0.24 5.70 -4.28
C MET A 27 -1.11 5.92 -3.58
N GLN A 28 -1.47 7.18 -3.31
CA GLN A 28 -2.74 7.52 -2.66
C GLN A 28 -3.94 7.01 -3.46
N LYS A 29 -3.94 7.25 -4.77
CA LYS A 29 -5.00 6.76 -5.66
C LYS A 29 -5.09 5.24 -5.64
N GLY A 30 -3.97 4.53 -5.79
CA GLY A 30 -3.96 3.07 -5.79
C GLY A 30 -4.37 2.47 -4.43
N LEU A 31 -4.00 3.10 -3.31
CA LEU A 31 -4.42 2.67 -1.98
C LEU A 31 -5.92 2.87 -1.77
N TRP A 32 -6.51 3.96 -2.27
CA TRP A 32 -7.97 4.16 -2.25
C TRP A 32 -8.71 3.15 -3.14
N GLU A 33 -8.21 2.87 -4.34
CA GLU A 33 -8.79 1.85 -5.22
C GLU A 33 -8.74 0.45 -4.58
N ILE A 34 -7.65 0.13 -3.87
CA ILE A 34 -7.58 -1.10 -3.08
C ILE A 34 -8.61 -1.04 -1.94
N ALA A 35 -8.66 0.06 -1.19
CA ALA A 35 -9.59 0.21 -0.07
C ALA A 35 -11.06 -0.01 -0.47
N ASP A 36 -11.48 0.57 -1.60
CA ASP A 36 -12.83 0.41 -2.15
C ASP A 36 -13.16 -1.06 -2.45
N LYS A 37 -12.22 -1.85 -2.98
CA LYS A 37 -12.43 -3.29 -3.25
C LYS A 37 -12.69 -4.10 -1.98
N TYR A 38 -12.10 -3.70 -0.87
CA TYR A 38 -12.16 -4.42 0.40
C TYR A 38 -13.16 -3.81 1.40
N GLY A 39 -13.88 -2.75 1.01
CA GLY A 39 -14.82 -2.04 1.90
C GLY A 39 -14.13 -1.35 3.09
N LEU A 40 -12.90 -0.89 2.88
CA LEU A 40 -12.07 -0.22 3.88
C LEU A 40 -11.83 1.24 3.49
N THR A 41 -11.29 2.01 4.42
CA THR A 41 -10.74 3.34 4.11
C THR A 41 -9.29 3.25 3.64
N GLY A 42 -8.85 4.20 2.80
CA GLY A 42 -7.45 4.25 2.35
C GLY A 42 -6.44 4.33 3.51
N ALA A 43 -6.82 4.98 4.61
CA ALA A 43 -6.02 5.05 5.83
C ALA A 43 -5.85 3.68 6.50
N GLU A 44 -6.92 2.90 6.63
CA GLU A 44 -6.86 1.54 7.19
C GLU A 44 -6.00 0.61 6.32
N VAL A 45 -6.14 0.70 5.00
CA VAL A 45 -5.30 -0.09 4.07
C VAL A 45 -3.83 0.26 4.23
N PHE A 46 -3.51 1.57 4.26
CA PHE A 46 -2.14 2.03 4.45
C PHE A 46 -1.57 1.56 5.79
N GLN A 47 -2.34 1.68 6.87
CA GLN A 47 -1.90 1.26 8.20
C GLN A 47 -1.63 -0.24 8.27
N ARG A 48 -2.52 -1.08 7.72
CA ARG A 48 -2.31 -2.53 7.64
C ARG A 48 -1.06 -2.88 6.82
N TYR A 49 -0.81 -2.19 5.72
CA TYR A 49 0.40 -2.38 4.92
C TYR A 49 1.67 -2.04 5.71
N MET A 50 1.67 -0.90 6.42
CA MET A 50 2.79 -0.47 7.23
C MET A 50 3.05 -1.44 8.40
N ASP A 51 2.02 -1.86 9.13
CA ASP A 51 2.12 -2.83 10.22
C ASP A 51 2.77 -4.14 9.73
N TRP A 52 2.33 -4.64 8.58
CA TRP A 52 2.95 -5.80 7.95
C TRP A 52 4.42 -5.55 7.59
N LYS A 53 4.76 -4.39 7.00
CA LYS A 53 6.14 -4.05 6.62
C LYS A 53 7.06 -3.98 7.83
N TYR A 54 6.61 -3.37 8.93
CA TYR A 54 7.34 -3.31 10.19
C TYR A 54 7.53 -4.69 10.82
N ALA A 55 6.52 -5.57 10.74
CA ALA A 55 6.65 -6.94 11.22
C ALA A 55 7.69 -7.76 10.43
N GLN A 56 7.88 -7.49 9.14
CA GLN A 56 8.94 -8.12 8.34
C GLN A 56 10.35 -7.62 8.69
N GLN A 57 10.50 -6.35 9.11
CA GLN A 57 11.80 -5.77 9.47
C GLN A 57 12.37 -6.25 10.81
N LYS A 58 11.53 -6.80 11.70
CA LYS A 58 11.95 -7.35 13.00
C LYS A 58 12.44 -8.81 12.92
N ARG A 59 12.60 -9.37 11.72
CA ARG A 59 13.09 -10.73 11.50
C ARG A 59 14.51 -10.74 10.93
#